data_AF-A0A3P7LSK2-F1
#
_entry.id   AF-A0A3P7LSK2-F1
#
_cell.length_a   1.000
_cell.length_b   1.000
_cell.length_c   1.000
_cell.angle_alpha   90.00
_cell.angle_beta   90.00
_cell.angle_gamma   90.00
#
_symmetry.space_group_name_H-M   'P 1'
#
loop_
_entity.id
_entity.type
_entity.pdbx_description
1 polymer ?
#
loop_
_entity_poly.entity_id
_entity_poly.type
_entity_poly.pdbx_seq_one_letter_code
_entity_poly.pdbx_strand_id
1 'polypeptide(L)'
;MDEAVKVGDIVDLGVEFQGEVLPDLQGLYITTHTDTNGRKTRSAVTQFEPSFARKMFPCFDEPNFKATFEVSVIREPHHTVRSNTKMRLSEEHVDG
;
A
#
# COMPACT_ATOMS: atom_id res chain seq x y z
N MET A 1 -12.65 -8.21 25.87
CA MET A 1 -13.42 -8.85 24.77
C MET A 1 -12.58 -10.06 24.41
N ASP A 2 -12.80 -11.15 25.14
CA ASP A 2 -11.87 -12.29 25.22
C ASP A 2 -12.61 -13.57 24.83
N GLU A 3 -13.24 -13.56 23.67
CA GLU A 3 -13.76 -14.79 23.09
C GLU A 3 -12.66 -15.38 22.21
N ALA A 4 -12.20 -16.57 22.57
CA ALA A 4 -11.16 -17.25 21.81
C ALA A 4 -11.67 -17.58 20.40
N VAL A 5 -10.89 -17.21 19.39
CA VAL A 5 -11.14 -17.62 18.00
C VAL A 5 -11.01 -19.13 17.89
N LYS A 6 -12.04 -19.79 17.35
CA LYS A 6 -12.11 -21.24 17.19
C LYS A 6 -11.78 -21.62 15.75
N VAL A 7 -11.40 -22.89 15.57
CA VAL A 7 -11.17 -23.44 14.23
C VAL A 7 -12.46 -23.36 13.43
N GLY A 8 -12.39 -22.73 12.25
CA GLY A 8 -13.53 -22.53 11.35
C GLY A 8 -14.20 -21.17 11.45
N ASP A 9 -13.83 -20.34 12.43
CA ASP A 9 -14.35 -18.98 12.54
C ASP A 9 -13.82 -18.12 11.37
N ILE A 10 -14.71 -17.29 10.83
CA ILE A 10 -14.34 -16.22 9.88
C ILE A 10 -14.24 -14.94 10.70
N VAL A 11 -13.06 -14.32 10.67
CA VAL A 11 -12.76 -13.13 11.47
C VAL A 11 -12.32 -12.01 10.55
N ASP A 12 -12.92 -10.84 10.72
CA ASP A 12 -12.47 -9.61 10.09
C ASP A 12 -11.51 -8.88 11.04
N LEU A 13 -10.27 -8.67 10.60
CA LEU A 13 -9.23 -7.97 11.37
C LEU A 13 -9.01 -6.57 10.79
N GLY A 14 -9.39 -5.54 11.56
CA GLY A 14 -9.05 -4.15 11.28
C GLY A 14 -7.78 -3.73 12.02
N VAL A 15 -6.82 -3.14 11.31
CA VAL A 15 -5.59 -2.60 11.90
C VAL A 15 -5.35 -1.20 11.34
N GLU A 16 -5.38 -0.20 12.21
CA GLU A 16 -4.90 1.14 11.90
C GLU A 16 -3.40 1.21 12.15
N PHE A 17 -2.64 1.76 11.20
CA PHE A 17 -1.19 1.86 11.29
C PHE A 17 -0.70 3.13 10.57
N GLN A 18 0.50 3.56 10.96
CA GLN A 18 1.24 4.64 10.32
C GLN A 18 2.72 4.29 10.28
N GLY A 19 3.46 4.87 9.33
CA GLY A 19 4.89 4.63 9.20
C GLY A 19 5.55 5.69 8.33
N GLU A 20 6.88 5.79 8.46
CA GLU A 20 7.68 6.68 7.64
C GLU A 20 8.00 6.04 6.28
N VAL A 21 8.06 6.87 5.23
CA VAL A 21 8.51 6.43 3.92
C VAL A 21 10.03 6.50 3.85
N LEU A 22 10.68 5.35 3.76
CA LEU A 22 12.14 5.25 3.78
C LEU A 22 12.73 5.34 2.36
N PRO A 23 13.96 5.87 2.19
CA PRO A 23 14.64 5.92 0.90
C PRO A 23 15.44 4.64 0.58
N ASP A 24 15.11 3.50 1.20
CA ASP A 24 15.89 2.25 1.17
C ASP A 24 15.51 1.27 0.04
N LEU A 25 14.68 1.73 -0.92
CA LEU A 25 14.16 0.95 -2.06
C LEU A 25 13.36 -0.31 -1.66
N GLN A 26 12.87 -0.37 -0.42
CA GLN A 26 12.15 -1.53 0.12
C GLN A 26 10.78 -1.09 0.65
N GLY A 27 9.74 -1.90 0.42
CA GLY A 27 8.39 -1.52 0.82
C GLY A 27 7.92 -0.33 -0.01
N LEU A 28 7.36 0.68 0.64
CA LEU A 28 7.05 1.98 0.03
C LEU A 28 8.26 2.92 0.16
N TYR A 29 8.74 3.45 -0.96
CA TYR A 29 9.87 4.37 -0.99
C TYR A 29 9.66 5.51 -1.98
N ILE A 30 10.40 6.61 -1.79
CA ILE A 30 10.42 7.74 -2.73
C ILE A 30 11.60 7.63 -3.69
N THR A 31 11.34 7.78 -4.98
CA THR A 31 12.37 7.89 -6.03
C THR A 31 12.23 9.18 -6.82
N THR A 32 13.31 9.62 -7.46
CA THR A 32 13.32 10.77 -8.37
C THR A 32 13.78 10.32 -9.75
N HIS A 33 12.91 10.47 -10.75
CA HIS A 33 13.22 10.21 -12.15
C HIS A 33 13.48 11.54 -12.88
N THR A 34 14.49 11.57 -13.76
CA THR A 34 14.78 12.73 -14.62
C THR A 34 14.42 12.36 -16.06
N ASP A 35 13.53 13.12 -16.69
CA ASP A 35 13.16 12.90 -18.09
C ASP A 35 14.22 13.44 -19.07
N THR A 36 14.02 13.18 -20.36
CA THR A 36 14.95 13.58 -21.44
C THR A 36 15.13 15.10 -21.55
N ASN A 37 14.21 15.88 -20.99
CA ASN A 37 14.27 17.34 -20.97
C ASN A 37 14.91 17.88 -19.68
N GLY A 38 15.43 17.00 -18.82
CA GLY A 38 16.05 17.36 -17.54
C GLY A 38 15.04 17.62 -16.41
N ARG A 39 13.74 17.41 -16.63
CA ARG A 39 12.73 17.63 -15.58
C ARG A 39 12.75 16.47 -14.60
N LYS A 40 12.86 16.80 -13.31
CA LYS A 40 12.83 15.86 -12.20
C LYS A 40 11.39 15.65 -11.71
N THR A 41 10.99 14.40 -11.59
CA THR A 41 9.70 13.98 -11.05
C THR A 41 9.94 13.05 -9.86
N ARG A 42 9.31 13.35 -8.72
CA ARG A 42 9.31 12.47 -7.56
C ARG A 42 8.11 11.53 -7.62
N SER A 43 8.32 10.26 -7.26
CA SER A 43 7.28 9.24 -7.22
C SER A 43 7.40 8.41 -5.95
N ALA A 44 6.27 8.05 -5.35
CA ALA A 44 6.18 6.98 -4.37
C ALA A 44 5.98 5.65 -5.10
N VAL A 45 6.81 4.65 -4.79
CA VAL A 45 6.83 3.36 -5.49
C VAL A 45 6.94 2.23 -4.48
N THR A 46 6.34 1.07 -4.79
CA THR A 46 6.38 -0.12 -3.96
C THR A 46 7.31 -1.19 -4.55
N GLN A 47 8.21 -1.73 -3.73
CA GLN A 47 9.00 -2.93 -4.01
C GLN A 47 8.85 -3.91 -2.83
N PHE A 48 8.04 -4.95 -3.02
CA PHE A 48 7.66 -5.85 -1.92
C PHE A 48 8.43 -7.16 -1.88
N GLU A 49 8.99 -7.62 -3.00
CA GLU A 49 9.77 -8.87 -2.98
C GLU A 49 11.12 -8.66 -2.26
N PRO A 50 11.56 -9.61 -1.40
CA PRO A 50 10.86 -10.87 -1.07
C PRO A 50 9.86 -10.80 0.08
N SER A 51 10.04 -9.87 1.03
CA SER A 51 9.27 -9.82 2.28
C SER A 51 9.17 -8.39 2.83
N PHE A 52 9.01 -7.42 1.93
CA PHE A 52 8.92 -6.00 2.27
C PHE A 52 7.49 -5.45 2.19
N ALA A 53 6.48 -6.26 1.85
CA ALA A 53 5.08 -5.83 1.97
C ALA A 53 4.76 -5.44 3.42
N ARG A 54 5.29 -6.20 4.38
CA ARG A 54 5.16 -5.93 5.83
C ARG A 54 5.75 -4.59 6.29
N LYS A 55 6.61 -3.94 5.48
CA LYS A 55 7.11 -2.58 5.75
C LYS A 55 6.08 -1.50 5.40
N MET A 56 5.14 -1.79 4.49
CA MET A 56 4.12 -0.84 4.07
C MET A 56 2.80 -1.04 4.82
N PHE A 57 2.36 -2.29 5.04
CA PHE A 57 1.12 -2.58 5.76
C PHE A 57 1.21 -3.92 6.52
N PRO A 58 0.52 -4.08 7.66
CA PRO A 58 0.45 -5.35 8.38
C PRO A 58 -0.23 -6.43 7.54
N CYS A 59 0.47 -7.54 7.27
CA CYS A 59 -0.06 -8.66 6.51
C CYS A 59 0.68 -9.97 6.79
N PHE A 60 0.08 -11.09 6.37
CA PHE A 60 0.74 -12.41 6.34
C PHE A 60 1.67 -12.50 5.13
N ASP A 61 2.86 -11.91 5.27
CA ASP A 61 3.81 -11.68 4.18
C ASP A 61 4.67 -12.92 3.86
N GLU A 62 4.00 -14.01 3.48
CA GLU A 62 4.61 -15.20 2.87
C GLU A 62 3.85 -15.57 1.59
N PRO A 63 4.53 -16.04 0.52
CA PRO A 63 3.92 -16.24 -0.80
C PRO A 63 2.78 -17.28 -0.83
N ASN A 64 2.72 -18.16 0.18
CA ASN A 64 1.68 -19.18 0.28
C ASN A 64 0.33 -18.62 0.76
N PHE A 65 0.31 -17.44 1.41
CA PHE A 65 -0.91 -16.79 1.88
C PHE A 65 -1.50 -15.87 0.80
N LYS A 66 -2.05 -16.47 -0.25
CA LYS A 66 -2.71 -15.70 -1.32
C LYS A 66 -4.05 -15.12 -0.85
N ALA A 67 -4.32 -13.89 -1.24
CA ALA A 67 -5.56 -13.17 -0.95
C ALA A 67 -5.94 -12.24 -2.11
N THR A 68 -7.19 -11.78 -2.10
CA THR A 68 -7.66 -10.67 -2.95
C THR A 68 -7.38 -9.35 -2.25
N PHE A 69 -6.86 -8.36 -2.98
CA PHE A 69 -6.59 -7.04 -2.45
C PHE A 69 -7.49 -6.00 -3.10
N GLU A 70 -8.28 -5.31 -2.30
CA GLU A 70 -8.95 -4.06 -2.69
C GLU A 70 -8.15 -2.90 -2.07
N VAL A 71 -7.74 -1.94 -2.89
CA VAL A 71 -6.77 -0.90 -2.50
C VAL A 71 -7.35 0.47 -2.81
N SER A 72 -7.31 1.34 -1.80
CA SER A 72 -7.65 2.76 -1.90
C SER A 72 -6.44 3.61 -1.60
N VAL A 73 -6.26 4.72 -2.31
CA VAL A 73 -5.13 5.65 -2.13
C VAL A 73 -5.64 7.08 -2.14
N ILE A 74 -5.44 7.78 -1.02
CA ILE A 74 -5.65 9.22 -0.91
C ILE A 74 -4.46 9.94 -1.54
N ARG A 75 -4.73 10.94 -2.37
CA ARG A 75 -3.70 11.69 -3.10
C ARG A 75 -4.16 13.10 -3.41
N GLU A 76 -3.20 13.99 -3.61
CA GLU A 76 -3.48 15.30 -4.22
C GLU A 76 -4.01 15.17 -5.66
N PRO A 77 -4.88 16.09 -6.13
CA PRO A 77 -5.52 16.00 -7.46
C PRO A 77 -4.55 15.92 -8.65
N HIS A 78 -3.34 16.47 -8.50
CA HIS A 78 -2.32 16.48 -9.54
C HIS A 78 -1.49 15.19 -9.61
N HIS A 79 -1.65 14.27 -8.65
CA HIS A 79 -0.99 12.96 -8.68
C HIS A 79 -1.80 11.93 -9.47
N THR A 80 -1.07 11.09 -10.20
CA THR A 80 -1.62 9.88 -10.83
C THR A 80 -1.23 8.66 -9.99
N VAL A 81 -2.20 7.80 -9.70
CA VAL A 81 -1.98 6.53 -8.99
C VAL A 81 -2.16 5.36 -9.95
N ARG A 82 -1.31 4.35 -9.78
CA ARG A 82 -1.35 3.08 -10.51
C ARG A 82 -1.25 1.93 -9.52
N SER A 83 -1.95 0.84 -9.81
CA SER A 83 -1.96 -0.40 -9.03
C SER A 83 -2.06 -1.59 -9.98
N ASN A 84 -2.18 -2.81 -9.45
CA ASN A 84 -2.31 -4.04 -10.21
C ASN A 84 -3.60 -4.08 -11.07
N THR A 85 -4.65 -3.37 -10.64
CA THR A 85 -5.96 -3.33 -11.31
C THR A 85 -6.31 -1.92 -11.79
N LYS A 86 -7.36 -1.81 -12.63
CA LYS A 86 -7.88 -0.52 -13.08
C LYS A 86 -8.55 0.22 -11.92
N MET A 87 -8.38 1.55 -11.88
CA MET A 87 -9.07 2.42 -10.93
C MET A 87 -10.60 2.28 -11.11
N ARG A 88 -11.30 1.98 -10.02
CA ARG A 88 -12.76 1.81 -9.99
C ARG A 88 -13.49 3.13 -9.73
N LEU A 89 -12.98 3.94 -8.80
CA LEU A 89 -13.58 5.20 -8.36
C LEU A 89 -12.48 6.20 -8.00
N SER A 90 -12.76 7.49 -8.18
CA SER A 90 -11.94 8.60 -7.68
C SER A 90 -12.89 9.71 -7.28
N GLU A 91 -12.91 10.04 -5.99
CA GLU A 91 -13.79 11.04 -5.39
C GLU A 91 -13.00 11.91 -4.40
N GLU A 92 -13.57 13.05 -4.02
CA GLU A 92 -12.96 13.88 -2.97
C GLU A 92 -13.02 13.14 -1.63
N HIS A 93 -11.88 13.11 -0.93
CA HIS A 93 -11.82 12.55 0.40
C HIS A 93 -12.21 13.62 1.42
N VAL A 94 -13.23 13.36 2.24
CA VAL A 94 -13.61 14.20 3.37
C VAL A 94 -13.05 13.53 4.61
N ASP A 95 -12.13 14.21 5.30
CA ASP A 95 -11.59 13.73 6.57
C ASP A 95 -12.73 13.61 7.60
N GLY A 96 -12.81 12.46 8.27
CA GLY A 96 -13.79 12.16 9.32
C GLY A 96 -13.35 12.62 10.71
#